data_AF-A0A669DDK9-F1
#
_entry.id   AF-A0A669DDK9-F1
#
_cell.length_a   1.000
_cell.length_b   1.000
_cell.length_c   1.000
_cell.angle_alpha   90.00
_cell.angle_beta   90.00
_cell.angle_gamma   90.00
#
_symmetry.space_group_name_H-M   'P 1'
#
loop_
_entity.id
_entity.type
_entity.pdbx_description
1 polymer ?
#
loop_
_entity_poly.entity_id
_entity_poly.type
_entity_poly.pdbx_seq_one_letter_code
_entity_poly.pdbx_strand_id
1 'polypeptide(L)'
;MMQDSPDMEAEHNPSQSDLSMLSVDVQQPNSCSDYEERMEALSIAELNECLEETEMKIRRFSEELVQQLALRDELDFEKEVKNSFISALIDVQNRQKEYREALKKKKKLKGGAGKSQGLPEKTLGSYLTTVIPYKKKGHPPSIEDLQILTKILQAMRDDSDKVPSLLTDYILKGELFSFVVTQGALHLK
;
A
#
# COMPACT_ATOMS: atom_id res chain seq x y z
N MET A 1 -36.75 4.32 35.72
CA MET A 1 -37.39 3.82 34.49
C MET A 1 -36.32 3.72 33.43
N MET A 2 -35.96 2.50 33.03
CA MET A 2 -35.19 2.23 31.82
C MET A 2 -35.82 0.98 31.21
N GLN A 3 -36.51 1.16 30.09
CA GLN A 3 -37.01 0.13 29.19
C GLN A 3 -36.90 0.73 27.78
N ASP A 4 -36.07 0.17 26.92
CA ASP A 4 -36.46 -0.83 25.91
C ASP A 4 -35.20 -1.31 25.12
N SER A 5 -35.12 -2.62 24.86
CA SER A 5 -34.18 -3.33 23.96
C SER A 5 -34.81 -3.44 22.55
N PRO A 6 -34.33 -4.20 21.52
CA PRO A 6 -33.06 -4.90 21.25
C PRO A 6 -32.53 -4.63 19.79
N ASP A 7 -31.36 -5.15 19.41
CA ASP A 7 -31.16 -6.08 18.28
C ASP A 7 -29.68 -6.17 17.86
N MET A 8 -29.31 -7.36 17.43
CA MET A 8 -27.98 -7.85 17.13
C MET A 8 -27.39 -7.22 15.87
N GLU A 9 -26.24 -6.55 16.01
CA GLU A 9 -25.24 -6.51 14.94
C GLU A 9 -23.99 -7.15 15.54
N ALA A 10 -23.97 -8.48 15.53
CA ALA A 10 -22.75 -9.23 15.69
C ALA A 10 -21.87 -8.91 14.47
N GLU A 11 -21.05 -7.87 14.60
CA GLU A 11 -19.87 -7.66 13.76
C GLU A 11 -19.03 -8.92 13.84
N HIS A 12 -19.22 -9.78 12.85
CA HIS A 12 -18.47 -10.99 12.58
C HIS A 12 -17.02 -10.59 12.30
N ASN A 13 -16.24 -10.44 13.37
CA ASN A 13 -14.79 -10.47 13.32
C ASN A 13 -14.38 -11.86 12.81
N PRO A 14 -13.87 -12.02 11.58
CA PRO A 14 -13.40 -13.33 11.09
C PRO A 14 -12.02 -13.69 11.67
N SER A 15 -11.60 -13.08 12.78
CA SER A 15 -10.21 -13.10 13.22
C SER A 15 -9.91 -13.98 14.43
N GLN A 16 -10.86 -14.80 14.88
CA GLN A 16 -10.59 -15.77 15.96
C GLN A 16 -11.07 -17.20 15.69
N SER A 17 -11.98 -17.42 14.74
CA SER A 17 -12.55 -18.75 14.47
C SER A 17 -11.72 -19.61 13.49
N ASP A 18 -10.91 -19.00 12.63
CA ASP A 18 -10.21 -19.72 11.55
C ASP A 18 -8.85 -20.30 11.96
N LEU A 19 -8.25 -19.82 13.05
CA LEU A 19 -7.00 -20.41 13.59
C LEU A 19 -7.26 -21.71 14.35
N SER A 20 -8.52 -21.96 14.74
CA SER A 20 -8.92 -23.21 15.41
C SER A 20 -8.89 -24.42 14.46
N MET A 21 -8.76 -24.22 13.15
CA MET A 21 -8.57 -25.30 12.17
C MET A 21 -7.16 -25.90 12.18
N LEU A 22 -6.19 -25.23 12.84
CA LEU A 22 -4.82 -25.73 13.00
C LEU A 22 -4.55 -26.30 14.40
N SER A 23 -5.48 -26.12 15.34
CA SER A 23 -5.43 -26.76 16.66
C SER A 23 -6.11 -28.13 16.61
N VAL A 24 -5.77 -28.95 15.61
CA VAL A 24 -5.95 -30.39 15.71
C VAL A 24 -4.90 -30.87 16.70
N ASP A 25 -5.40 -31.38 17.82
CA ASP A 25 -4.65 -31.94 18.93
C ASP A 25 -3.34 -32.63 18.50
N VAL A 26 -2.24 -32.23 19.13
CA VAL A 26 -0.97 -32.97 19.19
C VAL A 26 -1.16 -34.20 20.11
N GLN A 27 -2.18 -35.01 19.81
CA GLN A 27 -2.46 -36.30 20.41
C GLN A 27 -3.09 -37.20 19.33
N GLN A 28 -2.31 -37.53 18.30
CA GLN A 28 -2.70 -38.52 17.30
C GLN A 28 -1.66 -39.66 17.19
N PRO A 29 -1.48 -40.48 18.24
CA PRO A 29 -0.79 -41.77 18.07
C PRO A 29 -1.66 -42.79 17.31
N ASN A 30 -2.99 -42.60 17.23
CA ASN A 30 -3.90 -43.61 16.67
C ASN A 30 -4.15 -43.50 15.15
N SER A 31 -3.90 -42.34 14.53
CA SER A 31 -4.00 -42.21 13.06
C SER A 31 -2.77 -42.74 12.33
N CYS A 32 -1.65 -42.96 13.04
CA CYS A 32 -0.43 -43.53 12.47
C CYS A 32 -0.54 -45.06 12.35
N SER A 33 -1.13 -45.73 13.36
CA SER A 33 -1.24 -47.19 13.41
C SER A 33 -2.13 -47.78 12.30
N ASP A 34 -3.27 -47.14 11.98
CA ASP A 34 -4.19 -47.59 10.93
C ASP A 34 -3.63 -47.31 9.52
N TYR A 35 -2.84 -46.26 9.38
CA TYR A 35 -2.12 -45.96 8.15
C TYR A 35 -1.02 -47.00 7.88
N GLU A 36 -0.28 -47.39 8.91
CA GLU A 36 0.79 -48.39 8.83
C GLU A 36 0.27 -49.79 8.46
N GLU A 37 -0.82 -50.27 9.10
CA GLU A 37 -1.46 -51.55 8.76
C GLU A 37 -1.99 -51.58 7.31
N ARG A 38 -2.59 -50.47 6.85
CA ARG A 38 -3.01 -50.32 5.45
C ARG A 38 -1.84 -50.26 4.48
N MET A 39 -0.70 -49.72 4.89
CA MET A 39 0.50 -49.61 4.07
C MET A 39 1.16 -50.99 3.88
N GLU A 40 1.18 -51.83 4.92
CA GLU A 40 1.66 -53.21 4.85
C GLU A 40 0.73 -54.12 4.01
N ALA A 41 -0.55 -53.80 3.93
CA ALA A 41 -1.54 -54.53 3.14
C ALA A 41 -1.47 -54.23 1.63
N LEU A 42 -0.78 -53.16 1.21
CA LEU A 42 -0.62 -52.77 -0.20
C LEU A 42 0.52 -53.55 -0.87
N SER A 43 0.35 -53.84 -2.15
CA SER A 43 1.45 -54.39 -2.95
C SER A 43 2.53 -53.33 -3.18
N ILE A 44 3.75 -53.79 -3.49
CA ILE A 44 4.89 -52.92 -3.80
C ILE A 44 4.56 -51.92 -4.93
N ALA A 45 3.76 -52.35 -5.91
CA ALA A 45 3.33 -51.49 -7.01
C ALA A 45 2.39 -50.36 -6.55
N GLU A 46 1.38 -50.71 -5.74
CA GLU A 46 0.43 -49.73 -5.19
C GLU A 46 1.10 -48.77 -4.21
N LEU A 47 2.07 -49.25 -3.43
CA LEU A 47 2.85 -48.42 -2.51
C LEU A 47 3.71 -47.40 -3.27
N ASN A 48 4.35 -47.80 -4.36
CA ASN A 48 5.12 -46.87 -5.21
C ASN A 48 4.20 -45.84 -5.89
N GLU A 49 3.03 -46.24 -6.37
CA GLU A 49 2.05 -45.30 -6.93
C GLU A 49 1.58 -44.28 -5.87
N CYS A 50 1.29 -44.74 -4.64
CA CYS A 50 0.92 -43.85 -3.53
C CYS A 50 2.06 -42.91 -3.14
N LEU A 51 3.31 -43.39 -3.16
CA LEU A 51 4.51 -42.58 -2.93
C LEU A 51 4.64 -41.50 -4.01
N GLU A 52 4.55 -41.87 -5.30
CA GLU A 52 4.61 -40.94 -6.41
C GLU A 52 3.48 -39.91 -6.36
N GLU A 53 2.26 -40.32 -6.02
CA GLU A 53 1.12 -39.41 -5.86
C GLU A 53 1.35 -38.42 -4.70
N THR A 54 1.88 -38.91 -3.58
CA THR A 54 2.21 -38.08 -2.41
C THR A 54 3.33 -37.11 -2.75
N GLU A 55 4.39 -37.55 -3.43
CA GLU A 55 5.45 -36.67 -3.92
C GLU A 55 4.92 -35.63 -4.90
N MET A 56 4.02 -36.01 -5.82
CA MET A 56 3.40 -35.09 -6.76
C MET A 56 2.55 -34.04 -6.04
N LYS A 57 1.76 -34.44 -5.03
CA LYS A 57 0.99 -33.52 -4.16
C LYS A 57 1.92 -32.57 -3.41
N ILE A 58 3.00 -33.09 -2.80
CA ILE A 58 4.01 -32.28 -2.09
C ILE A 58 4.61 -31.23 -3.05
N ARG A 59 5.03 -31.63 -4.25
CA ARG A 59 5.59 -30.71 -5.25
C ARG A 59 4.57 -29.63 -5.65
N ARG A 60 3.33 -30.02 -5.93
CA ARG A 60 2.25 -29.10 -6.31
C ARG A 60 1.95 -28.08 -5.21
N PHE A 61 1.78 -28.53 -3.97
CA PHE A 61 1.51 -27.64 -2.84
C PHE A 61 2.70 -26.73 -2.52
N SER A 62 3.93 -27.25 -2.65
CA SER A 62 5.13 -26.43 -2.48
C SER A 62 5.20 -25.33 -3.54
N GLU A 63 4.84 -25.62 -4.80
CA GLU A 63 4.80 -24.62 -5.86
C GLU A 63 3.73 -23.56 -5.59
N GLU A 64 2.52 -23.98 -5.21
CA GLU A 64 1.43 -23.08 -4.83
C GLU A 64 1.82 -22.18 -3.65
N LEU A 65 2.47 -22.74 -2.63
CA LEU A 65 2.96 -21.98 -1.49
C LEU A 65 3.97 -20.90 -1.91
N VAL A 66 4.91 -21.24 -2.80
CA VAL A 66 5.88 -20.25 -3.33
C VAL A 66 5.17 -19.13 -4.09
N GLN A 67 4.17 -19.45 -4.90
CA GLN A 67 3.39 -18.45 -5.62
C GLN A 67 2.62 -17.53 -4.67
N GLN A 68 1.97 -18.09 -3.64
CA GLN A 68 1.24 -17.32 -2.63
C GLN A 68 2.17 -16.42 -1.81
N LEU A 69 3.38 -16.88 -1.46
CA LEU A 69 4.37 -16.06 -0.78
C LEU A 69 4.84 -14.90 -1.65
N ALA A 70 5.12 -15.14 -2.93
CA ALA A 70 5.50 -14.08 -3.87
C ALA A 70 4.37 -13.05 -4.04
N LEU A 71 3.11 -13.50 -4.16
CA LEU A 71 1.94 -12.62 -4.24
C LEU A 71 1.77 -11.79 -2.97
N ARG A 72 1.94 -12.40 -1.79
CA ARG A 72 1.87 -11.69 -0.51
C ARG A 72 2.92 -10.59 -0.44
N ASP A 73 4.17 -10.89 -0.82
CA ASP A 73 5.26 -9.92 -0.78
C ASP A 73 5.01 -8.74 -1.76
N GLU A 74 4.44 -9.01 -2.94
CA GLU A 74 4.01 -7.95 -3.88
C GLU A 74 2.91 -7.06 -3.28
N LEU A 75 1.90 -7.65 -2.66
CA LEU A 75 0.81 -6.91 -2.02
C LEU A 75 1.30 -6.09 -0.80
N ASP A 76 2.22 -6.65 -0.03
CA ASP A 76 2.85 -5.94 1.10
C ASP A 76 3.66 -4.74 0.61
N PHE A 77 4.40 -4.89 -0.48
CA PHE A 77 5.09 -3.79 -1.13
C PHE A 77 4.12 -2.71 -1.63
N GLU A 78 3.04 -3.09 -2.33
CA GLU A 78 2.03 -2.12 -2.77
C GLU A 78 1.41 -1.34 -1.60
N LYS A 79 1.10 -2.06 -0.51
CA LYS A 79 0.53 -1.49 0.71
C LYS A 79 1.51 -0.52 1.35
N GLU A 80 2.79 -0.88 1.43
CA GLU A 80 3.84 -0.01 1.97
C GLU A 80 3.97 1.27 1.14
N VAL A 81 4.01 1.18 -0.19
CA VAL A 81 4.06 2.35 -1.08
C VAL A 81 2.84 3.25 -0.88
N LYS A 82 1.62 2.67 -0.86
CA LYS A 82 0.37 3.42 -0.63
C LYS A 82 0.36 4.10 0.74
N ASN A 83 0.77 3.40 1.79
CA ASN A 83 0.83 3.96 3.15
C ASN A 83 1.87 5.07 3.29
N SER A 84 3.03 4.90 2.65
CA SER A 84 4.08 5.93 2.58
C SER A 84 3.56 7.18 1.87
N PHE A 85 2.85 7.01 0.74
CA PHE A 85 2.23 8.12 0.03
C PHE A 85 1.19 8.85 0.89
N ILE A 86 0.27 8.11 1.52
CA ILE A 86 -0.76 8.69 2.39
C ILE A 86 -0.12 9.50 3.53
N SER A 87 0.90 8.93 4.19
CA SER A 87 1.61 9.60 5.29
C SER A 87 2.30 10.88 4.83
N ALA A 88 3.04 10.82 3.72
CA ALA A 88 3.71 12.01 3.16
C ALA A 88 2.70 13.09 2.73
N LEU A 89 1.55 12.69 2.18
CA LEU A 89 0.49 13.63 1.79
C LEU A 89 -0.11 14.33 3.02
N ILE A 90 -0.42 13.57 4.07
CA ILE A 90 -0.94 14.10 5.33
C ILE A 90 0.06 15.08 5.95
N ASP A 91 1.36 14.74 5.98
CA ASP A 91 2.42 15.60 6.50
C ASP A 91 2.46 16.95 5.76
N VAL A 92 2.48 16.92 4.42
CA VAL A 92 2.50 18.13 3.59
C VAL A 92 1.25 18.98 3.84
N GLN A 93 0.08 18.35 3.94
CA GLN A 93 -1.18 19.05 4.23
C GLN A 93 -1.19 19.69 5.63
N ASN A 94 -0.67 18.99 6.64
CA ASN A 94 -0.52 19.51 8.00
C ASN A 94 0.42 20.71 8.03
N ARG A 95 1.59 20.59 7.40
CA ARG A 95 2.56 21.70 7.30
C ARG A 95 1.97 22.91 6.57
N GLN A 96 1.20 22.68 5.50
CA GLN A 96 0.48 23.76 4.80
C GLN A 96 -0.56 24.43 5.70
N LYS A 97 -1.28 23.66 6.53
CA LYS A 97 -2.26 24.19 7.49
C LYS A 97 -1.56 25.05 8.54
N GLU A 98 -0.49 24.56 9.15
CA GLU A 98 0.33 25.31 10.11
C GLU A 98 0.85 26.62 9.52
N TYR A 99 1.35 26.59 8.28
CA TYR A 99 1.80 27.78 7.56
C TYR A 99 0.67 28.81 7.40
N ARG A 100 -0.52 28.38 6.99
CA ARG A 100 -1.71 29.26 6.87
C ARG A 100 -2.12 29.87 8.22
N GLU A 101 -2.01 29.11 9.31
CA GLU A 101 -2.34 29.59 10.65
C GLU A 101 -1.30 30.59 11.20
N ALA A 102 -0.01 30.32 10.99
CA ALA A 102 1.08 31.21 11.37
C ALA A 102 0.96 32.59 10.68
N LEU A 103 0.59 32.61 9.39
CA LEU A 103 0.38 33.84 8.64
C LEU A 103 -0.77 34.69 9.21
N LYS A 104 -1.87 34.04 9.64
CA LYS A 104 -3.02 34.72 10.28
C LYS A 104 -2.64 35.31 11.65
N LYS A 105 -1.82 34.61 12.43
CA LYS A 105 -1.29 35.11 13.73
C LYS A 105 -0.38 36.34 13.53
N LYS A 106 0.51 36.30 12.52
CA LYS A 106 1.39 37.43 12.17
C LYS A 106 0.58 38.68 11.75
N LYS A 107 -0.50 38.50 10.99
CA LYS A 107 -1.38 39.61 10.55
C LYS A 107 -2.15 40.25 11.70
N LYS A 108 -2.59 39.48 12.71
CA LYS A 108 -3.26 40.00 13.91
C LYS A 108 -2.33 40.82 14.81
N LEU A 109 -1.05 40.45 14.88
CA LEU A 109 -0.05 41.15 15.70
C LEU A 109 0.48 42.44 15.02
N LYS A 110 0.45 42.52 13.69
CA LYS A 110 0.92 43.70 12.93
C LYS A 110 -0.16 44.80 12.73
N GLY A 111 -1.35 44.64 13.33
CA GLY A 111 -2.46 45.59 13.22
C GLY A 111 -2.34 46.87 14.06
N GLY A 112 -1.21 47.10 14.74
CA GLY A 112 -1.03 48.21 15.68
C GLY A 112 0.24 49.07 15.55
N ALA A 113 1.16 48.81 14.62
CA ALA A 113 2.37 49.62 14.49
C ALA A 113 2.82 49.79 13.03
N GLY A 114 3.15 51.03 12.69
CA GLY A 114 3.35 51.55 11.35
C GLY A 114 4.52 50.98 10.53
N LYS A 115 4.62 51.53 9.31
CA LYS A 115 5.60 51.30 8.25
C LYS A 115 6.99 50.88 8.74
N SER A 116 7.45 49.71 8.29
CA SER A 116 8.87 49.43 8.03
C SER A 116 9.02 48.34 6.97
N GLN A 117 10.11 48.51 6.22
CA GLN A 117 10.45 47.98 4.90
C GLN A 117 10.44 46.46 4.74
N GLY A 118 10.31 46.06 3.47
CA GLY A 118 10.30 44.68 3.00
C GLY A 118 11.51 43.88 3.48
N LEU A 119 11.22 42.81 4.21
CA LEU A 119 12.08 41.66 4.34
C LEU A 119 11.53 40.64 3.34
N PRO A 120 12.36 40.00 2.48
CA PRO A 120 11.85 39.11 1.47
C PRO A 120 11.17 37.94 2.19
N GLU A 121 9.87 37.84 2.03
CA GLU A 121 8.99 36.79 2.54
C GLU A 121 9.23 35.48 1.78
N LYS A 122 10.51 35.13 1.55
CA LYS A 122 10.96 34.11 0.60
C LYS A 122 11.55 32.84 1.24
N THR A 123 11.67 32.73 2.56
CA THR A 123 12.56 31.70 3.13
C THR A 123 11.91 30.62 3.99
N LEU A 124 10.58 30.56 4.12
CA LEU A 124 9.91 29.47 4.83
C LEU A 124 8.71 28.97 4.01
N GLY A 125 8.81 27.76 3.44
CA GLY A 125 7.69 27.13 2.73
C GLY A 125 7.56 27.50 1.24
N SER A 126 8.63 27.93 0.56
CA SER A 126 8.54 28.36 -0.86
C SER A 126 7.98 27.28 -1.78
N TYR A 127 8.24 26.01 -1.46
CA TYR A 127 7.76 24.87 -2.25
C TYR A 127 6.48 24.27 -1.70
N LEU A 128 6.17 24.52 -0.42
CA LEU A 128 5.01 23.97 0.25
C LEU A 128 3.69 24.47 -0.34
N THR A 129 3.68 25.66 -0.96
CA THR A 129 2.49 26.22 -1.64
C THR A 129 2.33 25.75 -3.08
N THR A 130 3.30 25.03 -3.64
CA THR A 130 3.25 24.53 -5.01
C THR A 130 2.25 23.38 -5.13
N VAL A 131 1.52 23.33 -6.25
CA VAL A 131 0.54 22.27 -6.53
C VAL A 131 1.16 21.26 -7.49
N ILE A 132 0.99 19.97 -7.18
CA ILE A 132 1.38 18.88 -8.07
C ILE A 132 0.24 18.67 -9.09
N PRO A 133 0.48 18.81 -10.40
CA PRO A 133 -0.53 18.51 -11.42
C PRO A 133 -0.94 17.03 -11.34
N TYR A 134 -2.25 16.73 -11.39
CA TYR A 134 -2.75 15.35 -11.40
C TYR A 134 -3.80 15.16 -12.49
N LYS A 135 -3.58 14.20 -13.39
CA LYS A 135 -4.56 13.84 -14.43
C LYS A 135 -5.49 12.76 -13.87
N LYS A 136 -6.77 13.08 -13.68
CA LYS A 136 -7.79 12.12 -13.27
C LYS A 136 -8.11 11.17 -14.43
N LYS A 137 -7.38 10.05 -14.54
CA LYS A 137 -7.52 9.06 -15.63
C LYS A 137 -8.64 8.02 -15.41
N GLY A 138 -9.52 8.21 -14.43
CA GLY A 138 -10.62 7.27 -14.11
C GLY A 138 -10.18 6.00 -13.39
N HIS A 139 -8.90 5.63 -13.46
CA HIS A 139 -8.25 4.61 -12.65
C HIS A 139 -7.41 5.23 -11.52
N PRO A 140 -7.17 4.51 -10.41
CA PRO A 140 -6.21 4.92 -9.38
C PRO A 140 -4.80 5.14 -9.98
N PRO A 141 -3.95 5.96 -9.33
CA PRO A 141 -2.55 6.09 -9.74
C PRO A 141 -1.83 4.75 -9.67
N SER A 142 -0.89 4.52 -10.59
CA SER A 142 -0.03 3.32 -10.54
C SER A 142 0.92 3.37 -9.33
N ILE A 143 1.47 2.22 -8.94
CA ILE A 143 2.49 2.14 -7.88
C ILE A 143 3.71 3.02 -8.21
N GLU A 144 4.13 3.06 -9.47
CA GLU A 144 5.23 3.93 -9.94
C GLU A 144 4.89 5.42 -9.78
N ASP A 145 3.66 5.82 -10.16
CA ASP A 145 3.18 7.19 -9.95
C ASP A 145 3.19 7.55 -8.46
N LEU A 146 2.69 6.65 -7.60
CA LEU A 146 2.68 6.88 -6.15
C LEU A 146 4.08 7.05 -5.57
N GLN A 147 5.08 6.30 -6.04
CA GLN A 147 6.46 6.48 -5.61
C GLN A 147 7.04 7.84 -6.01
N ILE A 148 6.78 8.29 -7.25
CA ILE A 148 7.25 9.61 -7.71
C ILE A 148 6.54 10.72 -6.92
N LEU A 149 5.22 10.63 -6.77
CA LEU A 149 4.43 11.59 -6.00
C LEU A 149 4.88 11.63 -4.54
N THR A 150 5.18 10.48 -3.94
CA THR A 150 5.73 10.40 -2.57
C THR A 150 7.07 11.15 -2.46
N LYS A 151 7.98 10.97 -3.42
CA LYS A 151 9.26 11.69 -3.45
C LYS A 151 9.08 13.20 -3.56
N ILE A 152 8.13 13.66 -4.38
CA ILE A 152 7.80 15.08 -4.50
C ILE A 152 7.24 15.61 -3.18
N LEU A 153 6.30 14.89 -2.56
CA LEU A 153 5.69 15.28 -1.28
C LEU A 153 6.73 15.38 -0.16
N GLN A 154 7.64 14.40 -0.06
CA GLN A 154 8.74 14.45 0.90
C GLN A 154 9.67 15.64 0.64
N ALA A 155 10.04 15.89 -0.62
CA ALA A 155 10.87 17.03 -0.99
C ALA A 155 10.17 18.38 -0.68
N MET A 156 8.85 18.47 -0.88
CA MET A 156 8.06 19.65 -0.50
C MET A 156 7.99 19.82 1.01
N ARG A 157 7.77 18.73 1.76
CA ARG A 157 7.77 18.75 3.22
C ARG A 157 9.11 19.26 3.73
N ASP A 158 10.22 18.82 3.15
CA ASP A 158 11.55 19.17 3.62
C ASP A 158 12.08 20.48 3.00
N ASP A 159 11.25 21.22 2.25
CA ASP A 159 11.59 22.45 1.51
C ASP A 159 12.86 22.28 0.63
N SER A 160 13.01 21.11 0.02
CA SER A 160 14.16 20.75 -0.81
C SER A 160 14.16 21.48 -2.18
N ASP A 161 15.34 21.89 -2.60
CA ASP A 161 15.67 22.42 -3.93
C ASP A 161 15.42 21.44 -5.09
N LYS A 162 15.17 20.15 -4.79
CA LYS A 162 14.85 19.11 -5.79
C LYS A 162 13.40 19.14 -6.26
N VAL A 163 12.51 19.89 -5.59
CA VAL A 163 11.08 19.95 -5.95
C VAL A 163 10.88 20.35 -7.42
N PRO A 164 11.52 21.42 -7.96
CA PRO A 164 11.35 21.82 -9.35
C PRO A 164 11.80 20.74 -10.34
N SER A 165 12.92 20.05 -10.10
CA SER A 165 13.39 19.00 -10.99
C SER A 165 12.47 17.78 -10.96
N LEU A 166 12.02 17.35 -9.77
CA LEU A 166 11.10 16.22 -9.63
C LEU A 166 9.74 16.51 -10.29
N LEU A 167 9.22 17.72 -10.15
CA LEU A 167 8.00 18.14 -10.83
C LEU A 167 8.18 18.19 -12.35
N THR A 168 9.31 18.72 -12.83
CA THR A 168 9.61 18.78 -14.26
C THR A 168 9.68 17.38 -14.85
N ASP A 169 10.41 16.47 -14.22
CA ASP A 169 10.50 15.07 -14.65
C ASP A 169 9.13 14.39 -14.66
N TYR A 170 8.32 14.61 -13.61
CA TYR A 170 6.98 14.04 -13.52
C TYR A 170 6.04 14.53 -14.63
N ILE A 171 6.06 15.84 -14.90
CA ILE A 171 5.24 16.45 -15.96
C ILE A 171 5.70 15.95 -17.33
N LEU A 172 7.00 16.01 -17.61
CA LEU A 172 7.55 15.62 -18.92
C LEU A 172 7.39 14.12 -19.18
N LYS A 173 7.64 13.25 -18.20
CA LYS A 173 7.48 11.80 -18.36
C LYS A 173 6.00 11.41 -18.43
N GLY A 174 5.12 12.07 -17.67
CA GLY A 174 3.68 11.86 -17.72
C GLY A 174 3.06 12.21 -19.08
N GLU A 175 3.57 13.25 -19.74
CA GLU A 175 3.16 13.63 -21.10
C GLU A 175 3.81 12.77 -22.18
N LEU A 176 5.10 12.45 -22.07
CA LEU A 176 5.81 11.63 -23.05
C LEU A 176 5.27 10.19 -23.09
N PHE A 177 4.94 9.59 -21.93
CA PHE A 177 4.33 8.26 -21.89
C PHE A 177 2.89 8.28 -22.43
N SER A 178 2.12 9.36 -22.18
CA SER A 178 0.80 9.54 -22.77
C SER A 178 0.87 9.74 -24.29
N PHE A 179 1.88 10.43 -24.80
CA PHE A 179 2.07 10.67 -26.23
C PHE A 179 2.51 9.39 -26.96
N VAL A 180 3.45 8.65 -26.38
CA VAL A 180 3.96 7.39 -26.96
C VAL A 180 2.91 6.29 -26.95
N VAL A 181 2.12 6.13 -25.88
CA VAL A 181 1.00 5.16 -25.84
C VAL A 181 -0.09 5.54 -26.85
N THR A 182 -0.41 6.83 -26.99
CA THR A 182 -1.42 7.29 -27.97
C THR A 182 -0.93 7.09 -29.41
N GLN A 183 0.36 7.31 -29.70
CA GLN A 183 0.93 7.07 -31.02
C GLN A 183 1.10 5.58 -31.34
N GLY A 184 1.46 4.75 -30.35
CA GLY A 184 1.60 3.29 -30.51
C GLY A 184 0.27 2.57 -30.80
N ALA A 185 -0.86 3.09 -30.29
CA ALA A 185 -2.19 2.56 -30.59
C ALA A 185 -2.73 2.99 -31.97
N LEU A 186 -2.17 4.04 -32.57
CA LEU A 186 -2.60 4.58 -33.87
C LEU A 186 -1.81 4.02 -35.06
N HIS A 187 -0.88 3.09 -34.85
CA HIS A 187 -0.08 2.47 -35.92
C HIS A 187 -0.35 0.98 -36.16
N LEU A 188 -1.43 0.44 -35.57
CA LEU A 188 -1.92 -0.90 -35.88
C LEU A 188 -3.29 -0.83 -36.57
N LYS A 189 -3.30 -0.32 -37.80
CA LYS A 189 -4.34 -0.60 -38.80
C LYS A 189 -3.84 -0.34 -40.21
#